data_AF-A0AAY5E8F7-F1
#
_entry.id   AF-A0AAY5E8F7-F1
#
_cell.length_a   1.000
_cell.length_b   1.000
_cell.length_c   1.000
_cell.angle_alpha   90.00
_cell.angle_beta   90.00
_cell.angle_gamma   90.00
#
_symmetry.space_group_name_H-M   'P 1'
#
loop_
_entity.id
_entity.type
_entity.pdbx_description
1 polymer ?
#
loop_
_entity_poly.entity_id
_entity_poly.type
_entity_poly.pdbx_seq_one_letter_code
_entity_poly.pdbx_strand_id
1 'polypeptide(L)'
;LRYHSGFTGLRYHSDFTGLRYHSGFTGLRYHSDFTGLRYHSGFTGLRYHSDFTGLRYHSDFTGLRYHSGFTGLRYHSDFTGLRYHSGFTGLRYHSGFTGLRYHSGFTGLRYHSDFTGLRYHSGFTGLRYHSDFTGLRYHSDFTGLRYHSGFTGLRYHSGFYS
;
A
#
# COMPACT_ATOMS: atom_id res chain seq x y z
N LEU A 1 28.67 1.91 8.01
CA LEU A 1 27.39 1.92 7.27
C LEU A 1 27.42 3.09 6.30
N ARG A 2 27.42 2.85 4.99
CA ARG A 2 27.35 3.94 4.00
C ARG A 2 25.88 4.28 3.81
N TYR A 3 25.47 5.46 4.27
CA TYR A 3 24.13 5.99 4.03
C TYR A 3 24.13 6.61 2.63
N HIS A 4 23.25 6.13 1.75
CA HIS A 4 23.10 6.70 0.42
C HIS A 4 22.08 7.84 0.46
N SER A 5 22.37 8.91 -0.27
CA SER A 5 21.42 10.01 -0.50
C SER A 5 20.16 9.49 -1.19
N GLY A 6 19.04 10.16 -0.94
CA GLY A 6 17.76 9.84 -1.58
C GLY A 6 17.76 10.13 -3.08
N PHE A 7 16.82 9.51 -3.77
CA PHE A 7 16.62 9.71 -5.21
C PHE A 7 15.51 10.72 -5.43
N THR A 8 15.79 11.79 -6.16
CA THR A 8 14.83 12.88 -6.36
C THR A 8 14.71 13.25 -7.83
N GLY A 9 13.48 13.39 -8.32
CA GLY A 9 13.18 14.00 -9.62
C GLY A 9 13.59 13.17 -10.84
N LEU A 10 13.81 11.86 -10.67
CA LEU A 10 14.20 10.98 -11.77
C LEU A 10 13.05 10.71 -12.75
N ARG A 11 13.38 10.62 -14.04
CA ARG A 11 12.41 10.34 -15.11
C ARG A 11 13.00 9.33 -16.09
N TYR A 12 12.21 8.32 -16.47
CA TYR A 12 12.65 7.27 -17.41
C TYR A 12 13.85 6.46 -16.90
N HIS A 13 13.64 5.71 -15.81
CA HIS A 13 14.68 4.84 -15.25
C HIS A 13 14.23 3.39 -15.18
N SER A 14 15.21 2.50 -15.23
CA SER A 14 15.06 1.07 -14.98
C SER A 14 14.82 0.79 -13.50
N ASP A 15 14.75 -0.49 -13.16
CA ASP A 15 14.40 -0.99 -11.83
C ASP A 15 15.40 -0.59 -10.74
N PHE A 16 14.88 -0.45 -9.52
CA PHE A 16 15.69 -0.33 -8.30
C PHE A 16 15.67 -1.65 -7.55
N THR A 17 16.81 -2.34 -7.53
CA THR A 17 16.94 -3.66 -6.90
C THR A 17 17.97 -3.66 -5.79
N GLY A 18 17.60 -4.19 -4.63
CA GLY A 18 18.53 -4.57 -3.56
C GLY A 18 19.17 -3.42 -2.77
N LEU A 19 18.67 -2.19 -2.88
CA LEU A 19 19.23 -1.05 -2.14
C LEU A 19 19.02 -1.19 -0.64
N ARG A 20 20.03 -0.75 0.12
CA ARG A 20 20.01 -0.73 1.58
C ARG A 20 20.47 0.63 2.09
N TYR A 21 19.89 1.09 3.19
CA TYR A 21 20.32 2.30 3.92
C TYR A 21 20.33 3.57 3.04
N HIS A 22 19.15 4.02 2.63
CA HIS A 22 18.98 5.23 1.82
C HIS A 22 17.79 6.07 2.31
N SER A 23 17.80 7.39 2.05
CA SER A 23 16.72 8.28 2.50
C SER A 23 15.44 8.25 1.65
N GLY A 24 15.20 7.17 0.89
CA GLY A 24 13.97 7.02 0.10
C GLY A 24 13.95 7.75 -1.25
N PHE A 25 12.74 7.88 -1.81
CA PHE A 25 12.52 8.34 -3.18
C PHE A 25 11.44 9.42 -3.26
N THR A 26 11.70 10.49 -4.01
CA THR A 26 10.76 11.60 -4.20
C THR A 26 10.60 11.96 -5.67
N GLY A 27 9.36 12.02 -6.13
CA GLY A 27 8.99 12.63 -7.41
C GLY A 27 9.46 11.87 -8.65
N LEU A 28 9.58 10.54 -8.59
CA LEU A 28 9.96 9.76 -9.77
C LEU A 28 8.79 9.54 -10.73
N ARG A 29 9.08 9.48 -12.02
CA ARG A 29 8.08 9.20 -13.07
C ARG A 29 8.62 8.22 -14.10
N TYR A 30 7.76 7.31 -14.56
CA TYR A 30 8.08 6.34 -15.62
C TYR A 30 9.29 5.47 -15.27
N HIS A 31 9.04 4.51 -14.39
CA HIS A 31 10.05 3.54 -13.91
C HIS A 31 9.35 2.20 -13.70
N SER A 32 10.07 1.08 -13.82
CA SER A 32 9.44 -0.23 -13.73
C SER A 32 9.26 -0.67 -12.26
N ASP A 33 10.23 -1.36 -11.66
CA ASP A 33 10.02 -2.04 -10.38
C ASP A 33 10.94 -1.58 -9.24
N PHE A 34 10.46 -1.76 -8.01
CA PHE A 34 11.25 -1.70 -6.78
C PHE A 34 11.27 -3.06 -6.10
N THR A 35 12.45 -3.68 -6.03
CA THR A 35 12.59 -5.02 -5.47
C THR A 35 13.63 -5.08 -4.36
N GLY A 36 13.22 -5.61 -3.21
CA GLY A 36 14.13 -6.02 -2.14
C GLY A 36 14.82 -4.87 -1.40
N LEU A 37 14.21 -3.69 -1.34
CA LEU A 37 14.78 -2.54 -0.64
C LEU A 37 14.67 -2.69 0.88
N ARG A 38 15.66 -2.17 1.61
CA ARG A 38 15.69 -2.21 3.08
C ARG A 38 16.17 -0.91 3.70
N TYR A 39 15.62 -0.55 4.84
CA TYR A 39 16.05 0.59 5.66
C TYR A 39 16.02 1.89 4.86
N HIS A 40 14.80 2.38 4.57
CA HIS A 40 14.60 3.64 3.85
C HIS A 40 13.42 4.44 4.35
N SER A 41 13.45 5.77 4.25
CA SER A 41 12.35 6.64 4.73
C SER A 41 11.15 6.70 3.78
N GLY A 42 10.90 5.66 3.00
CA GLY A 42 9.69 5.57 2.16
C GLY A 42 9.75 6.29 0.81
N PHE A 43 8.57 6.59 0.26
CA PHE A 43 8.37 7.07 -1.10
C PHE A 43 7.31 8.17 -1.16
N THR A 44 7.59 9.23 -1.92
CA THR A 44 6.65 10.34 -2.10
C THR A 44 6.50 10.72 -3.58
N GLY A 45 5.26 10.79 -4.05
CA GLY A 45 4.92 11.40 -5.34
C GLY A 45 5.37 10.61 -6.57
N LEU A 46 5.37 9.28 -6.51
CA LEU A 46 5.69 8.45 -7.69
C LEU A 46 4.52 8.32 -8.65
N ARG A 47 4.82 8.25 -9.94
CA ARG A 47 3.80 8.07 -10.99
C ARG A 47 4.27 7.12 -12.07
N TYR A 48 3.35 6.30 -12.59
CA TYR A 48 3.60 5.39 -13.70
C TYR A 48 4.74 4.43 -13.38
N HIS A 49 4.45 3.46 -12.51
CA HIS A 49 5.39 2.39 -12.20
C HIS A 49 4.71 1.04 -12.08
N SER A 50 5.46 -0.04 -12.13
CA SER A 50 4.93 -1.39 -12.05
C SER A 50 4.72 -1.78 -10.58
N ASP A 51 5.65 -2.51 -9.94
CA ASP A 51 5.42 -3.13 -8.64
C ASP A 51 6.45 -2.77 -7.57
N PHE A 52 6.01 -2.88 -6.31
CA PHE A 52 6.89 -2.94 -5.15
C PHE A 52 6.90 -4.34 -4.55
N THR A 53 8.06 -4.97 -4.50
CA THR A 53 8.21 -6.33 -4.00
C THR A 53 9.26 -6.43 -2.89
N GLY A 54 8.86 -6.97 -1.74
CA GLY A 54 9.79 -7.42 -0.71
C GLY A 54 10.51 -6.31 0.06
N LEU A 55 9.87 -5.15 0.25
CA LEU A 55 10.47 -4.05 1.01
C LEU A 55 10.37 -4.28 2.52
N ARG A 56 11.37 -3.78 3.26
CA ARG A 56 11.42 -3.93 4.73
C ARG A 56 11.97 -2.69 5.41
N TYR A 57 11.43 -2.39 6.59
CA TYR A 57 11.91 -1.30 7.45
C TYR A 57 11.90 0.03 6.72
N HIS A 58 10.70 0.53 6.46
CA HIS A 58 10.53 1.83 5.84
C HIS A 58 9.41 2.64 6.49
N SER A 59 9.42 3.95 6.35
CA SER A 59 8.28 4.76 6.81
C SER A 59 7.14 4.69 5.79
N ASP A 60 6.83 5.80 5.11
CA ASP A 60 5.53 5.99 4.46
C ASP A 60 5.58 5.89 2.94
N PHE A 61 4.43 5.58 2.36
CA PHE A 61 4.15 5.76 0.95
C PHE A 61 3.10 6.86 0.79
N THR A 62 3.47 7.95 0.15
CA THR A 62 2.58 9.10 -0.04
C THR A 62 2.40 9.46 -1.50
N GLY A 63 1.14 9.51 -1.96
CA GLY A 63 0.77 10.12 -3.24
C GLY A 63 1.21 9.35 -4.48
N LEU A 64 1.18 8.02 -4.45
CA LEU A 64 1.50 7.21 -5.64
C LEU A 64 0.29 7.10 -6.58
N ARG A 65 0.56 7.04 -7.88
CA ARG A 65 -0.50 6.94 -8.91
C ARG A 65 -0.09 6.04 -10.07
N TYR A 66 -1.05 5.28 -10.57
CA TYR A 66 -0.91 4.40 -11.74
C TYR A 66 0.20 3.37 -11.52
N HIS A 67 -0.11 2.38 -10.68
CA HIS A 67 0.82 1.30 -10.41
C HIS A 67 0.19 -0.06 -10.27
N SER A 68 0.94 -1.13 -10.51
CA SER A 68 0.43 -2.49 -10.40
C SER A 68 0.12 -2.80 -8.94
N GLY A 69 1.06 -2.79 -8.00
CA GLY A 69 0.71 -3.07 -6.60
C GLY A 69 1.88 -3.26 -5.67
N PHE A 70 1.59 -3.87 -4.52
CA PHE A 70 2.56 -4.16 -3.48
C PHE A 70 2.50 -5.61 -3.05
N THR A 71 3.67 -6.24 -2.94
CA THR A 71 3.81 -7.62 -2.48
C THR A 71 4.87 -7.74 -1.40
N GLY A 72 4.49 -8.31 -0.25
CA GLY A 72 5.43 -8.78 0.76
C GLY A 72 6.17 -7.69 1.54
N LEU A 73 5.51 -6.58 1.86
CA LEU A 73 6.12 -5.52 2.68
C LEU A 73 6.04 -5.83 4.17
N ARG A 74 7.04 -5.38 4.92
CA ARG A 74 7.10 -5.60 6.37
C ARG A 74 7.70 -4.42 7.12
N TYR A 75 7.16 -4.13 8.31
CA TYR A 75 7.66 -3.10 9.21
C TYR A 75 7.65 -1.74 8.54
N HIS A 76 6.44 -1.21 8.39
CA HIS A 76 6.27 0.12 7.83
C HIS A 76 5.22 0.95 8.53
N SER A 77 5.18 2.24 8.24
CA SER A 77 4.22 3.16 8.84
C SER A 77 2.93 3.16 8.00
N ASP A 78 2.69 4.16 7.16
CA ASP A 78 1.40 4.38 6.51
C ASP A 78 1.44 4.40 4.97
N PHE A 79 0.28 4.13 4.39
CA PHE A 79 -0.03 4.43 2.99
C PHE A 79 -1.04 5.57 2.90
N THR A 80 -0.66 6.66 2.23
CA THR A 80 -1.53 7.83 2.08
C THR A 80 -1.71 8.21 0.62
N GLY A 81 -2.98 8.29 0.19
CA GLY A 81 -3.36 8.93 -1.07
C GLY A 81 -2.96 8.18 -2.35
N LEU A 82 -3.04 6.84 -2.34
CA LEU A 82 -2.76 6.04 -3.53
C LEU A 82 -3.97 5.97 -4.47
N ARG A 83 -3.71 5.92 -5.78
CA ARG A 83 -4.77 5.87 -6.81
C ARG A 83 -4.40 4.98 -7.97
N TYR A 84 -5.41 4.26 -8.49
CA TYR A 84 -5.29 3.41 -9.69
C TYR A 84 -4.22 2.34 -9.51
N HIS A 85 -4.54 1.33 -8.70
CA HIS A 85 -3.63 0.21 -8.48
C HIS A 85 -4.30 -1.14 -8.32
N SER A 86 -3.64 -2.23 -8.69
CA SER A 86 -4.21 -3.57 -8.50
C SER A 86 -4.43 -3.87 -7.02
N GLY A 87 -3.51 -3.62 -6.10
CA GLY A 87 -3.78 -3.90 -4.68
C GLY A 87 -2.56 -4.27 -3.87
N PHE A 88 -2.80 -4.95 -2.75
CA PHE A 88 -1.76 -5.33 -1.79
C PHE A 88 -1.85 -6.80 -1.44
N THR A 89 -0.70 -7.47 -1.41
CA THR A 89 -0.59 -8.86 -0.98
C THR A 89 0.48 -9.02 0.09
N GLY A 90 0.10 -9.60 1.23
CA GLY A 90 1.06 -10.09 2.23
C GLY A 90 1.80 -9.00 3.01
N LEU A 91 1.10 -7.96 3.47
CA LEU A 91 1.70 -6.93 4.33
C LEU A 91 1.66 -7.33 5.81
N ARG A 92 2.69 -6.93 6.57
CA ARG A 92 2.78 -7.20 8.01
C ARG A 92 3.39 -6.05 8.79
N TYR A 93 2.85 -5.79 9.97
CA TYR A 93 3.36 -4.78 10.91
C TYR A 93 3.36 -3.40 10.28
N HIS A 94 2.17 -2.83 10.20
CA HIS A 94 1.94 -1.52 9.63
C HIS A 94 0.96 -0.71 10.45
N SER A 95 0.97 0.61 10.29
CA SER A 95 -0.03 1.46 10.93
C SER A 95 -1.33 1.35 10.14
N GLY A 96 -1.48 2.00 8.99
CA GLY A 96 -2.73 1.89 8.25
C GLY A 96 -2.71 2.43 6.82
N PHE A 97 -3.92 2.64 6.31
CA PHE A 97 -4.15 3.18 4.98
C PHE A 97 -5.14 4.33 5.02
N THR A 98 -4.79 5.43 4.36
CA THR A 98 -5.64 6.60 4.25
C THR A 98 -5.83 7.01 2.79
N GLY A 99 -7.09 7.11 2.35
CA GLY A 99 -7.46 7.77 1.11
C GLY A 99 -7.08 7.02 -0.16
N LEU A 100 -7.25 5.69 -0.20
CA LEU A 100 -7.02 4.91 -1.41
C LEU A 100 -8.23 4.92 -2.35
N ARG A 101 -7.98 4.93 -3.66
CA ARG A 101 -9.04 4.94 -4.67
C ARG A 101 -8.72 4.05 -5.87
N TYR A 102 -9.73 3.37 -6.39
CA TYR A 102 -9.65 2.55 -7.60
C TYR A 102 -8.60 1.45 -7.46
N HIS A 103 -8.92 0.45 -6.63
CA HIS A 103 -8.02 -0.68 -6.44
C HIS A 103 -8.71 -2.02 -6.35
N SER A 104 -8.09 -3.12 -6.76
CA SER A 104 -8.74 -4.43 -6.64
C SER A 104 -8.92 -4.81 -5.16
N GLY A 105 -7.93 -4.66 -4.28
CA GLY A 105 -8.18 -4.98 -2.87
C GLY A 105 -6.95 -5.38 -2.10
N PHE A 106 -7.17 -6.13 -1.02
CA PHE A 106 -6.12 -6.55 -0.10
C PHE A 106 -6.22 -8.03 0.22
N THR A 107 -5.08 -8.71 0.19
CA THR A 107 -4.95 -10.11 0.55
C THR A 107 -3.87 -10.32 1.60
N GLY A 108 -4.23 -10.96 2.72
CA GLY A 108 -3.26 -11.47 3.70
C GLY A 108 -2.53 -10.40 4.51
N LEU A 109 -3.25 -9.39 5.01
CA LEU A 109 -2.66 -8.38 5.90
C LEU A 109 -2.71 -8.83 7.37
N ARG A 110 -1.66 -8.52 8.12
CA ARG A 110 -1.57 -8.83 9.55
C ARG A 110 -0.96 -7.69 10.34
N TYR A 111 -1.50 -7.45 11.54
CA TYR A 111 -0.99 -6.43 12.47
C TYR A 111 -1.01 -5.04 11.83
N HIS A 112 -2.21 -4.45 11.81
CA HIS A 112 -2.47 -3.06 11.40
C HIS A 112 -3.35 -2.35 12.41
N SER A 113 -3.36 -1.03 12.40
CA SER A 113 -4.42 -0.24 13.00
C SER A 113 -5.60 -0.14 12.03
N ASP A 114 -5.61 0.83 11.10
CA ASP A 114 -6.87 1.32 10.53
C ASP A 114 -6.88 1.45 9.00
N PHE A 115 -8.09 1.40 8.45
CA PHE A 115 -8.38 1.85 7.09
C PHE A 115 -9.33 3.04 7.10
N THR A 116 -8.91 4.14 6.48
CA THR A 116 -9.74 5.34 6.37
C THR A 116 -9.92 5.77 4.92
N GLY A 117 -11.17 5.92 4.49
CA GLY A 117 -11.53 6.60 3.25
C GLY A 117 -11.18 5.84 1.97
N LEU A 118 -11.43 4.52 1.95
CA LEU A 118 -11.25 3.70 0.74
C LEU A 118 -12.46 3.81 -0.19
N ARG A 119 -12.19 3.87 -1.51
CA ARG A 119 -13.24 3.96 -2.52
C ARG A 119 -12.96 3.10 -3.75
N TYR A 120 -13.99 2.46 -4.27
CA TYR A 120 -13.93 1.64 -5.50
C TYR A 120 -12.93 0.49 -5.36
N HIS A 121 -13.32 -0.53 -4.58
CA HIS A 121 -12.48 -1.70 -4.39
C HIS A 121 -13.20 -3.03 -4.34
N SER A 122 -12.57 -4.11 -4.84
CA SER A 122 -13.20 -5.44 -4.86
C SER A 122 -13.22 -6.16 -3.50
N GLY A 123 -12.59 -5.63 -2.46
CA GLY A 123 -12.77 -6.12 -1.08
C GLY A 123 -11.49 -6.58 -0.40
N PHE A 124 -11.65 -7.45 0.60
CA PHE A 124 -10.56 -7.89 1.48
C PHE A 124 -10.62 -9.40 1.74
N THR A 125 -9.45 -10.04 1.73
CA THR A 125 -9.30 -11.46 2.03
C THR A 125 -8.20 -11.69 3.06
N GLY A 126 -8.53 -12.34 4.17
CA GLY A 126 -7.56 -12.83 5.15
C GLY A 126 -6.86 -11.76 5.97
N LEU A 127 -7.63 -10.83 6.55
CA LEU A 127 -7.10 -9.83 7.47
C LEU A 127 -7.09 -10.33 8.91
N ARG A 128 -6.02 -10.05 9.64
CA ARG A 128 -5.92 -10.42 11.06
C ARG A 128 -5.29 -9.31 11.89
N TYR A 129 -5.80 -9.14 13.12
CA TYR A 129 -5.26 -8.18 14.09
C TYR A 129 -5.27 -6.76 13.50
N HIS A 130 -6.48 -6.23 13.36
CA HIS A 130 -6.71 -4.86 12.93
C HIS A 130 -7.66 -4.14 13.88
N SER A 131 -7.64 -2.81 13.85
CA SER A 131 -8.55 -1.99 14.63
C SER A 131 -9.81 -1.72 13.80
N ASP A 132 -9.91 -0.59 13.12
CA ASP A 132 -11.19 -0.15 12.52
C ASP A 132 -11.14 0.11 11.00
N PHE A 133 -12.31 -0.01 10.38
CA PHE A 133 -12.60 0.50 9.05
C PHE A 133 -13.50 1.72 9.12
N THR A 134 -13.08 2.83 8.52
CA THR A 134 -13.87 4.06 8.45
C THR A 134 -14.03 4.55 7.02
N GLY A 135 -15.27 4.75 6.59
CA GLY A 135 -15.59 5.46 5.34
C GLY A 135 -15.29 4.67 4.06
N LEU A 136 -15.64 3.38 4.03
CA LEU A 136 -15.54 2.53 2.84
C LEU A 136 -16.72 2.79 1.90
N ARG A 137 -16.43 2.93 0.60
CA ARG A 137 -17.46 3.15 -0.43
C ARG A 137 -17.20 2.33 -1.69
N TYR A 138 -18.27 1.81 -2.29
CA TYR A 138 -18.20 1.04 -3.54
C TYR A 138 -17.25 -0.15 -3.37
N HIS A 139 -17.65 -1.08 -2.50
CA HIS A 139 -16.87 -2.25 -2.19
C HIS A 139 -17.64 -3.55 -2.38
N SER A 140 -16.94 -4.62 -2.72
CA SER A 140 -17.48 -5.98 -2.63
C SER A 140 -17.21 -6.57 -1.22
N ASP A 141 -17.16 -7.91 -1.11
CA ASP A 141 -17.17 -8.65 0.15
C ASP A 141 -15.86 -8.59 0.96
N PHE A 142 -15.99 -8.95 2.25
CA PHE A 142 -14.88 -9.23 3.15
C PHE A 142 -14.87 -10.71 3.52
N THR A 143 -13.73 -11.39 3.37
CA THR A 143 -13.58 -12.80 3.75
C THR A 143 -12.40 -12.99 4.69
N GLY A 144 -12.56 -13.87 5.68
CA GLY A 144 -11.46 -14.26 6.57
C GLY A 144 -10.94 -13.16 7.50
N LEU A 145 -11.80 -12.23 7.92
CA LEU A 145 -11.49 -11.22 8.95
C LEU A 145 -11.43 -11.84 10.34
N ARG A 146 -10.41 -11.52 11.13
CA ARG A 146 -10.29 -11.96 12.53
C ARG A 146 -9.62 -10.91 13.41
N TYR A 147 -10.08 -10.82 14.66
CA TYR A 147 -9.56 -9.89 15.68
C TYR A 147 -9.63 -8.44 15.20
N HIS A 148 -10.86 -7.92 15.10
CA HIS A 148 -11.16 -6.57 14.67
C HIS A 148 -12.06 -5.83 15.64
N SER A 149 -11.96 -4.50 15.68
CA SER A 149 -12.79 -3.64 16.52
C SER A 149 -14.15 -3.35 15.87
N GLY A 150 -14.19 -2.89 14.61
CA GLY A 150 -15.45 -2.71 13.90
C GLY A 150 -15.39 -1.99 12.55
N PHE A 151 -16.56 -1.59 12.07
CA PHE A 151 -16.78 -0.88 10.81
C PHE A 151 -17.66 0.35 11.03
N THR A 152 -17.27 1.50 10.46
CA THR A 152 -18.10 2.71 10.44
C THR A 152 -18.12 3.33 9.05
N GLY A 153 -19.27 3.89 8.66
CA GLY A 153 -19.40 4.63 7.39
C GLY A 153 -19.30 3.78 6.12
N LEU A 154 -19.79 2.53 6.15
CA LEU A 154 -19.92 1.66 4.98
C LEU A 154 -21.04 2.15 4.05
N ARG A 155 -20.78 2.26 2.74
CA ARG A 155 -21.80 2.60 1.73
C ARG A 155 -21.56 1.88 0.40
N TYR A 156 -22.64 1.54 -0.29
CA TYR A 156 -22.62 0.94 -1.63
C TYR A 156 -21.84 -0.39 -1.67
N HIS A 157 -22.34 -1.38 -0.92
CA HIS A 157 -21.87 -2.76 -0.97
C HIS A 157 -22.51 -3.48 -2.17
N SER A 158 -21.72 -4.01 -3.08
CA SER A 158 -22.22 -4.87 -4.16
C SER A 158 -22.16 -6.33 -3.71
N GLY A 159 -23.16 -6.75 -2.92
CA GLY A 159 -23.30 -8.11 -2.39
C GLY A 159 -24.72 -8.69 -2.54
N PHE A 160 -25.45 -8.29 -3.57
CA PHE A 160 -26.60 -9.05 -4.07
C PHE A 160 -26.25 -9.54 -5.47
N TYR A 161 -25.95 -10.83 -5.60
CA TYR A 161 -26.43 -11.78 -6.62
C TYR A 161 -25.76 -13.16 -6.40
N SER A 162 -26.21 -13.87 -5.36
CA SER A 162 -26.55 -15.31 -5.37
C SER A 162 -27.17 -15.68 -4.03
#